data_AF-A0A351GGQ9-F1
#
_entry.id   AF-A0A351GGQ9-F1
#
_cell.length_a   1.000
_cell.length_b   1.000
_cell.length_c   1.000
_cell.angle_alpha   90.00
_cell.angle_beta   90.00
_cell.angle_gamma   90.00
#
_symmetry.space_group_name_H-M   'P 1'
#
loop_
_entity.id
_entity.type
_entity.pdbx_description
1 polymer ?
#
loop_
_entity_poly.entity_id
_entity_poly.type
_entity_poly.pdbx_seq_one_letter_code
_entity_poly.pdbx_strand_id
1 'polypeptide(L)' 'MKTIIHVNQHIIKSNSKTGSIDPVLTVKTYKSNTYTNKVKIDGPCTIVYSPDKPLPCGAKVWIETQEEVTCE' A
#
# COMPACT_ATOMS: atom_id res chain seq x y z
N MET A 1 5.61 2.74 -14.90
CA MET A 1 6.45 1.90 -13.99
C MET A 1 5.53 1.25 -12.99
N LYS A 2 5.64 -0.05 -12.69
CA LYS A 2 4.68 -0.68 -11.76
C LYS A 2 4.87 -0.14 -10.34
N THR A 3 3.83 0.48 -9.81
CA THR A 3 3.74 0.93 -8.42
C THR A 3 2.77 0.03 -7.68
N ILE A 4 3.14 -0.38 -6.46
CA ILE A 4 2.33 -1.23 -5.59
C ILE A 4 2.00 -0.46 -4.32
N ILE A 5 0.73 -0.34 -3.99
CA ILE A 5 0.27 0.28 -2.75
C ILE A 5 -0.20 -0.85 -1.83
N HIS A 6 0.59 -1.09 -0.79
CA HIS A 6 0.29 -2.09 0.23
C HIS A 6 -0.47 -1.46 1.39
N VAL A 7 -1.61 -2.07 1.75
CA VAL A 7 -2.39 -1.71 2.94
C VAL A 7 -1.94 -2.57 4.12
N ASN A 8 -1.28 -1.95 5.10
CA ASN A 8 -0.69 -2.65 6.22
C ASN A 8 -1.69 -2.90 7.35
N GLN A 9 -2.36 -4.05 7.31
CA GLN A 9 -3.34 -4.44 8.33
C GLN A 9 -2.76 -4.51 9.76
N HIS A 10 -1.46 -4.76 9.94
CA HIS A 10 -0.86 -4.85 11.27
C HIS A 10 -0.78 -3.47 11.92
N ILE A 11 -0.39 -2.45 11.15
CA ILE A 11 -0.35 -1.06 11.63
C ILE A 11 -1.77 -0.55 11.90
N ILE A 12 -2.73 -0.83 11.01
CA ILE A 12 -4.14 -0.47 11.24
C ILE A 12 -4.63 -1.04 12.59
N LYS A 13 -4.39 -2.34 12.84
CA LYS A 13 -4.78 -2.99 14.10
C LYS A 13 -4.06 -2.39 15.32
N SER A 14 -2.80 -1.99 15.17
CA SER A 14 -2.02 -1.35 16.24
C SER A 14 -2.59 0.03 16.55
N ASN A 15 -2.76 0.87 15.53
CA ASN A 15 -3.31 2.23 15.63
C ASN A 15 -4.69 2.23 16.31
N SER A 16 -5.57 1.29 15.94
CA SER A 16 -6.88 1.14 16.60
C SER A 16 -6.80 0.81 18.09
N LYS A 17 -5.74 0.14 18.56
CA LYS A 17 -5.57 -0.22 19.97
C LYS A 17 -4.89 0.88 20.78
N THR A 18 -3.94 1.60 20.17
CA THR A 18 -3.08 2.57 20.86
C THR A 18 -3.54 4.01 20.67
N GLY A 19 -4.39 4.29 19.67
CA GLY A 19 -4.72 5.64 19.24
C GLY A 19 -3.63 6.30 18.38
N SER A 20 -2.60 5.54 17.97
CA SER A 20 -1.54 6.05 17.08
C SER A 20 -2.07 6.35 15.67
N ILE A 21 -1.33 7.18 14.94
CA ILE A 21 -1.62 7.57 13.54
C ILE A 21 -0.49 7.16 12.59
N ASP A 22 0.23 6.10 12.94
CA ASP A 22 1.35 5.58 12.14
C ASP A 22 0.90 5.28 10.70
N PRO A 23 1.74 5.53 9.68
CA PRO A 23 1.42 5.28 8.28
C PRO A 23 0.90 3.87 7.98
N VAL A 24 -0.33 3.78 7.48
CA VAL A 24 -0.98 2.49 7.18
C VAL A 24 -0.78 2.02 5.74
N LEU A 25 -0.25 2.88 4.86
CA LEU A 25 0.02 2.56 3.46
C LEU A 25 1.52 2.58 3.20
N THR A 26 1.97 1.68 2.33
CA THR A 26 3.32 1.74 1.75
C THR A 26 3.23 1.73 0.24
N VAL A 27 3.66 2.83 -0.38
CA VAL A 27 3.81 2.95 -1.83
C VAL A 27 5.18 2.44 -2.22
N LYS A 28 5.21 1.31 -2.93
CA LYS A 28 6.41 0.61 -3.32
C LYS A 28 6.64 0.78 -4.82
N THR A 29 7.81 1.29 -5.15
CA THR A 29 8.33 1.29 -6.52
C THR A 29 9.51 0.33 -6.60
N TYR A 30 10.13 0.19 -7.76
CA TYR A 30 11.38 -0.57 -7.86
C TYR A 30 12.56 0.08 -7.13
N LYS A 31 12.44 1.37 -6.77
CA LYS A 31 13.52 2.17 -6.16
C LYS A 31 13.29 2.50 -4.68
N SER A 32 12.05 2.57 -4.24
CA SER A 32 11.70 3.19 -2.97
C SER A 32 10.45 2.58 -2.33
N ASN A 33 10.38 2.71 -1.01
CA ASN A 33 9.18 2.47 -0.22
C ASN A 33 8.83 3.79 0.50
N THR A 34 7.70 4.39 0.14
CA THR A 34 7.18 5.60 0.77
C THR A 34 6.04 5.22 1.70
N TYR A 35 6.09 5.66 2.96
CA TYR A 35 5.07 5.42 3.95
C TYR A 35 4.15 6.64 4.06
N THR A 36 2.84 6.42 3.98
CA THR A 36 1.84 7.50 4.04
C THR A 36 0.51 6.96 4.57
N ASN A 37 -0.42 7.85 4.91
CA ASN A 37 -1.80 7.52 5.24
C ASN A 37 -2.77 7.80 4.09
N LYS A 38 -2.33 8.50 3.03
CA LYS A 38 -3.17 8.87 1.89
C LYS A 38 -2.39 8.76 0.58
N VAL A 39 -3.04 8.17 -0.41
CA VAL A 39 -2.46 7.99 -1.74
C VAL A 39 -3.50 8.41 -2.77
N LYS A 40 -3.10 9.29 -3.68
CA LYS A 40 -3.87 9.66 -4.88
C LYS A 40 -3.28 8.95 -6.08
N ILE A 41 -4.14 8.37 -6.91
CA ILE A 41 -3.77 7.72 -8.17
C ILE A 41 -4.49 8.46 -9.30
N ASP A 42 -3.74 9.07 -10.20
CA ASP A 42 -4.30 9.85 -11.31
C ASP A 42 -4.39 8.97 -12.57
N GLY A 43 -5.25 7.95 -12.51
CA GLY A 43 -5.56 7.09 -13.65
C GLY A 43 -5.96 5.66 -13.27
N PRO A 44 -5.98 4.72 -14.23
CA PRO A 44 -6.38 3.33 -13.98
C PRO A 44 -5.54 2.63 -12.91
N CYS A 45 -6.18 1.78 -12.13
CA CYS A 45 -5.51 0.89 -11.18
C CYS A 45 -6.26 -0.43 -11.04
N THR A 46 -5.56 -1.42 -10.51
CA THR A 46 -6.12 -2.75 -10.24
C THR A 46 -5.98 -3.06 -8.76
N ILE A 47 -7.07 -3.49 -8.14
CA ILE A 47 -7.04 -4.07 -6.79
C ILE A 47 -6.82 -5.57 -6.97
N VAL A 48 -5.75 -6.09 -6.37
CA VAL A 48 -5.34 -7.49 -6.50
C VAL A 48 -5.53 -8.20 -5.17
N TYR A 49 -6.19 -9.36 -5.21
CA TYR A 49 -6.18 -10.34 -4.12
C TYR A 49 -5.46 -11.60 -4.60
N SER A 50 -4.37 -11.97 -3.94
CA SER A 50 -3.60 -13.19 -4.23
C SER A 50 -3.21 -13.90 -2.92
N PRO A 51 -4.05 -14.83 -2.44
CA PRO A 51 -3.78 -15.56 -1.20
C PRO A 51 -2.65 -16.58 -1.35
N ASP A 52 -2.50 -17.19 -2.53
CA ASP A 52 -1.52 -18.25 -2.81
C ASP A 52 -0.16 -17.70 -3.23
N LYS A 53 -0.12 -16.48 -3.79
CA LYS A 53 1.09 -15.80 -4.24
C LYS A 53 1.15 -14.38 -3.68
N PRO A 54 1.27 -14.23 -2.35
CA PRO A 54 1.38 -12.92 -1.72
C PRO A 54 2.63 -12.18 -2.17
N LEU A 55 2.65 -10.86 -1.98
CA LEU A 55 3.87 -10.08 -2.14
C LEU A 55 4.95 -10.55 -1.14
N PRO A 56 6.25 -10.25 -1.38
CA PRO A 56 7.33 -10.65 -0.48
C PRO A 56 7.14 -10.20 0.98
N CYS A 57 6.38 -9.12 1.21
CA CYS A 57 6.03 -8.65 2.56
C CYS A 57 4.81 -9.36 3.19
N GLY A 58 4.32 -10.43 2.58
CA GLY A 58 3.16 -11.22 3.04
C GLY A 58 1.80 -10.61 2.71
N ALA A 59 1.75 -9.50 1.99
CA ALA A 59 0.50 -8.84 1.60
C ALA A 59 -0.28 -9.71 0.61
N LYS A 60 -1.53 -10.02 0.96
CA LYS A 60 -2.45 -10.78 0.10
C LYS A 60 -3.39 -9.89 -0.70
N VAL A 61 -3.58 -8.64 -0.26
CA VAL A 61 -4.36 -7.63 -0.98
C VAL A 61 -3.50 -6.38 -1.16
N TRP A 62 -3.47 -5.83 -2.37
CA TRP A 62 -2.79 -4.57 -2.68
C TRP A 62 -3.44 -3.89 -3.89
N ILE A 63 -3.06 -2.63 -4.12
CA ILE A 63 -3.41 -1.91 -5.35
C ILE A 63 -2.15 -1.84 -6.21
N GLU A 64 -2.29 -1.98 -7.52
CA GLU A 64 -1.22 -1.75 -8.48
C GLU A 64 -1.64 -0.82 -9.61
N THR A 65 -0.70 -0.02 -10.09
CA THR A 65 -0.92 0.92 -11.19
C THR A 65 0.39 1.15 -11.94
N GLN A 66 0.28 1.60 -13.19
CA GLN A 66 1.41 2.12 -13.97
C GLN A 66 1.44 3.65 -14.02
N GLU A 67 0.39 4.29 -13.52
CA GLU A 67 0.14 5.73 -13.54
C GLU A 67 0.88 6.47 -12.42
N GLU A 68 0.77 7.79 -12.45
CA GLU A 68 1.32 8.66 -11.43
C GLU A 68 0.61 8.48 -10.07
N VAL A 69 1.42 8.52 -9.00
CA VAL A 69 0.96 8.35 -7.63
C VAL A 69 1.55 9.45 -6.75
N THR A 70 0.68 10.15 -6.02
CA THR A 70 1.07 11.19 -5.05
C THR A 70 0.73 10.73 -3.63
N CYS A 71 1.66 10.95 -2.68
CA CYS A 71 1.48 10.66 -1.27
C CYS A 71 1.18 11.95 -0.51
N GLU A 72 0.17 11.93 0.38
CA GLU A 72 -0.24 13.07 1.23
C GLU A 72 -0.09 12.78 2.73
#